data_AF-A0A934TNW1-F1
#
_entry.id   AF-A0A934TNW1-F1
#
_cell.length_a   1.000
_cell.length_b   1.000
_cell.length_c   1.000
_cell.angle_alpha   90.00
_cell.angle_beta   90.00
_cell.angle_gamma   90.00
#
_symmetry.space_group_name_H-M   'P 1'
#
loop_
_entity.id
_entity.type
_entity.pdbx_description
1 polymer ?
#
loop_
_entity_poly.entity_id
_entity_poly.type
_entity_poly.pdbx_seq_one_letter_code
_entity_poly.pdbx_strand_id
1 'polypeptide(L)' 'MSDFSSILVHMDASPRCAERLALAIRLAQEHGAATLVALLALQPPATVTTASASCCSAAPRAAS' A
#
# COMPACT_ATOMS: atom_id res chain seq x y z
N MET A 1 1.21 -5.61 30.73
CA MET A 1 1.21 -6.12 29.34
C MET A 1 0.05 -5.43 28.64
N SER A 2 0.26 -4.90 27.44
CA SER A 2 -0.78 -4.20 26.71
C SER A 2 -1.65 -5.22 25.97
N ASP A 3 -2.95 -5.22 26.24
CA ASP A 3 -3.90 -6.05 25.52
C ASP A 3 -4.21 -5.39 24.16
N PHE A 4 -4.07 -6.16 23.08
CA PHE A 4 -4.41 -5.68 21.74
C PHE A 4 -5.86 -6.02 21.44
N SER A 5 -6.74 -5.03 21.33
CA SER A 5 -8.13 -5.28 20.93
C SER A 5 -8.25 -5.71 19.46
N SER A 6 -7.32 -5.27 18.60
CA SER A 6 -7.33 -5.58 17.17
C SER A 6 -5.91 -5.60 16.58
N ILE A 7 -5.66 -6.50 15.64
CA ILE A 7 -4.37 -6.66 14.95
C ILE A 7 -4.55 -6.51 13.45
N LEU A 8 -3.74 -5.66 12.81
CA LEU A 8 -3.70 -5.50 11.35
C LEU A 8 -2.38 -6.05 10.79
N VAL A 9 -2.49 -6.89 9.77
CA VAL A 9 -1.36 -7.56 9.11
C VAL A 9 -1.33 -7.17 7.65
N HIS A 10 -0.26 -6.49 7.23
CA HIS A 10 -0.06 -6.19 5.83
C HIS A 10 0.41 -7.44 5.07
N MET A 11 -0.28 -7.78 3.99
CA MET A 11 0.01 -8.91 3.12
C MET A 11 0.64 -8.44 1.82
N ASP A 12 1.60 -9.21 1.32
CA ASP A 12 2.22 -9.04 0.01
C ASP A 12 2.43 -10.40 -0.68
N ALA A 13 2.95 -10.39 -1.91
CA ALA A 13 3.22 -11.60 -2.69
C ALA A 13 4.52 -12.32 -2.26
N SER A 14 5.20 -11.85 -1.21
CA SER A 14 6.45 -12.45 -0.75
C SER A 14 6.20 -13.76 0.03
N PRO A 15 7.15 -14.72 0.00
CA PRO A 15 7.04 -15.93 0.79
C PRO A 15 7.01 -15.67 2.31
N ARG A 16 7.62 -14.56 2.76
CA ARG A 16 7.65 -14.14 4.18
C ARG A 16 6.29 -13.68 4.72
N CYS A 17 5.35 -13.40 3.83
CA CYS A 17 3.99 -12.99 4.17
C CYS A 17 3.28 -14.04 5.05
N ALA A 18 3.50 -15.33 4.77
CA ALA A 18 2.92 -16.43 5.54
C ALA A 18 3.41 -16.46 7.00
N GLU A 19 4.70 -16.25 7.22
CA GLU A 19 5.29 -16.20 8.57
C GLU A 19 4.75 -15.01 9.38
N ARG A 20 4.61 -13.85 8.74
CA ARG A 20 4.02 -12.66 9.37
C ARG A 20 2.58 -12.89 9.80
N LEU A 21 1.78 -13.53 8.94
CA LEU A 21 0.40 -13.90 9.28
C LEU A 21 0.36 -14.90 10.44
N ALA A 22 1.21 -15.92 10.41
CA ALA A 22 1.29 -16.91 11.49
C ALA A 22 1.65 -16.28 12.84
N LEU A 23 2.61 -15.35 12.86
CA LEU A 23 2.97 -14.61 14.07
C LEU A 23 1.81 -13.74 14.57
N ALA A 24 1.11 -13.04 13.68
CA ALA A 24 -0.02 -12.22 14.06
C ALA A 24 -1.19 -13.05 14.63
N ILE A 25 -1.44 -14.24 14.10
CA ILE A 25 -2.44 -15.17 14.65
C ILE A 25 -2.05 -15.57 16.08
N ARG A 26 -0.78 -15.92 16.32
CA ARG A 26 -0.29 -16.26 17.66
C ARG A 26 -0.47 -15.09 18.63
N LEU A 27 -0.08 -13.88 18.22
CA LEU A 27 -0.26 -12.69 19.04
C LEU A 27 -1.73 -12.38 19.31
N ALA A 28 -2.62 -12.57 18.34
CA ALA A 28 -4.06 -12.39 18.54
C ALA A 28 -4.61 -13.35 19.61
N GLN A 29 -4.16 -14.60 19.58
CA GLN A 29 -4.55 -15.61 20.58
C GLN A 29 -3.96 -15.30 21.96
N GLU A 30 -2.68 -14.97 22.02
CA GLU A 30 -1.96 -14.67 23.28
C GLU A 30 -2.52 -13.43 23.99
N HIS A 31 -3.01 -12.45 23.22
CA HIS A 31 -3.53 -11.18 23.75
C HIS A 31 -5.06 -11.06 23.72
N GLY A 32 -5.78 -12.13 23.33
CA GLY A 32 -7.25 -12.10 23.28
C GLY A 32 -7.81 -11.05 22.32
N ALA A 33 -7.14 -10.79 21.20
CA ALA A 33 -7.58 -9.80 20.23
C ALA A 33 -8.92 -10.19 19.64
N ALA A 34 -9.89 -9.29 19.71
CA ALA A 34 -11.23 -9.53 19.19
C ALA A 34 -11.26 -9.59 17.65
N THR A 35 -10.26 -9.02 16.98
CA THR A 35 -10.23 -8.97 15.51
C THR A 35 -8.80 -9.03 14.98
N LEU A 36 -8.60 -9.85 13.93
CA LEU A 36 -7.38 -9.88 13.12
C LEU A 36 -7.76 -9.59 11.67
N VAL A 37 -7.12 -8.59 11.06
CA VAL A 37 -7.36 -8.16 9.68
C VAL A 37 -6.10 -8.34 8.86
N ALA A 38 -6.17 -9.15 7.81
CA ALA A 38 -5.13 -9.29 6.80
C ALA A 38 -5.44 -8.38 5.60
N LEU A 39 -4.55 -7.45 5.27
CA LEU A 39 -4.76 -6.44 4.22
C LEU A 39 -3.74 -6.60 3.10
N LEU A 40 -4.22 -6.91 1.90
CA LEU A 40 -3.45 -6.89 0.66
C LEU A 40 -3.78 -5.62 -0.15
N ALA A 41 -2.78 -4.80 -0.40
CA ALA A 41 -2.93 -3.61 -1.25
C ALA A 41 -2.51 -3.95 -2.68
N LEU A 42 -3.39 -3.71 -3.65
CA LEU A 42 -3.11 -3.91 -5.07
C LEU A 42 -3.00 -2.55 -5.76
N GLN A 43 -1.87 -2.30 -6.42
CA GLN A 43 -1.71 -1.14 -7.30
C GLN A 43 -2.43 -1.42 -8.62
N PRO A 44 -3.38 -0.57 -9.06
CA PRO A 44 -3.98 -0.73 -10.37
C PRO A 44 -2.91 -0.57 -11.47
N PRO A 45 -3.04 -1.27 -12.62
CA PRO A 45 -2.12 -1.10 -13.72
C PRO A 45 -2.13 0.36 -14.19
N ALA A 46 -0.95 0.96 -14.33
CA ALA A 46 -0.83 2.34 -14.79
C ALA A 46 -1.48 2.46 -16.17
N THR A 47 -2.58 3.21 -16.25
CA THR A 47 -3.20 3.57 -17.53
C THR A 47 -2.19 4.46 -18.23
N VAL A 48 -1.48 3.93 -19.22
CA VAL A 48 -0.59 4.72 -20.08
C VAL A 48 -1.47 5.71 -20.81
N THR A 49 -1.64 6.88 -20.23
CA THR A 49 -2.28 8.00 -20.89
C THR A 49 -1.18 8.59 -21.76
N THR A 50 -1.22 8.33 -23.06
CA THR A 50 -0.37 9.02 -24.04
C THR A 50 -0.85 10.47 -24.12
N ALA A 51 -0.54 11.27 -23.10
CA ALA A 51 -0.71 12.71 -23.16
C ALA A 51 0.32 13.23 -24.17
N SER A 52 -0.14 13.62 -25.36
CA SER A 52 0.66 14.35 -26.33
C SER A 52 1.16 15.63 -25.65
N ALA A 53 2.46 15.72 -25.42
CA ALA A 53 3.11 16.99 -25.08
C ALA A 53 2.96 17.91 -26.30
N SER A 54 1.92 18.73 -26.31
CA SER A 54 1.79 19.84 -27.25
C SER A 54 2.93 20.80 -26.93
N CYS A 55 3.90 20.86 -27.84
CA CYS A 55 5.03 21.77 -27.78
C CYS A 55 4.49 23.19 -27.63
N CYS A 56 4.62 23.76 -26.43
CA CYS A 56 4.68 25.21 -26.27
C CYS A 56 5.94 25.67 -27.03
N SER A 57 5.80 25.88 -28.34
CA SER A 57 6.79 26.60 -29.12
C SER A 57 6.89 28.01 -28.55
N ALA A 58 8.12 28.41 -28.25
CA ALA A 58 8.45 29.70 -27.69
C ALA A 58 7.84 30.83 -28.54
N ALA A 59 7.03 31.69 -27.91
CA ALA A 59 6.60 32.95 -28.50
C ALA A 59 7.66 34.05 -28.23
N PRO A 60 7.93 34.96 -29.19
CA PRO A 60 9.10 35.82 -29.18
C PRO A 60 8.92 36.98 -28.19
N ARG A 61 9.98 37.28 -27.43
CA ARG A 61 10.01 38.45 -26.54
C ARG A 61 10.41 39.68 -27.36
N ALA A 62 9.41 40.42 -27.86
CA ALA A 62 9.58 41.75 -28.42
C ALA A 62 9.47 42.81 -27.31
N ALA A 63 10.53 43.58 -27.09
CA ALA A 63 10.60 44.90 -26.42
C ALA A 63 12.09 45.24 -26.25
N SER A 64 12.64 46.41 -26.56
CA SER A 64 12.23 47.63 -27.27
C SER A 64 13.53 48.34 -27.65
#